data_AF-A0A1Y2T5I7-F1
#
_entry.id   AF-A0A1Y2T5I7-F1
#
_cell.length_a   1.000
_cell.length_b   1.000
_cell.length_c   1.000
_cell.angle_alpha   90.00
_cell.angle_beta   90.00
_cell.angle_gamma   90.00
#
_symmetry.space_group_name_H-M   'P 1'
#
loop_
_entity.id
_entity.type
_entity.pdbx_description
1 polymer ?
#
loop_
_entity_poly.entity_id
_entity_poly.type
_entity_poly.pdbx_seq_one_letter_code
_entity_poly.pdbx_strand_id
1 'polypeptide(L)'
;MPVNIEIKQADPPMEAQLWELIQRYGAEDRVLVASFHGTVAKRWRDLAGDRVATSAPVEHMYLVAAHYLSHLDRLYAPAHDAFQVPVAQKAGPLTVRFDTERFLRMAERVNVAVHYWTINDEDEMRRLYQLGAHGIITDYPDRAVKVLRELGLRD
;
A
#
# COMPACT_ATOMS: atom_id res chain seq x y z
N MET A 1 -3.80 10.10 -14.27
CA MET A 1 -4.46 9.23 -13.27
C MET A 1 -3.45 8.16 -12.88
N PRO A 2 -3.15 8.02 -11.58
CA PRO A 2 -2.33 6.92 -11.07
C PRO A 2 -2.98 5.56 -11.33
N VAL A 3 -2.19 4.51 -11.47
CA VAL A 3 -2.63 3.12 -11.70
C VAL A 3 -1.94 2.19 -10.72
N ASN A 4 -2.72 1.40 -9.98
CA ASN A 4 -2.22 0.34 -9.10
C ASN A 4 -2.25 -0.99 -9.87
N ILE A 5 -1.09 -1.61 -10.10
CA ILE A 5 -0.94 -2.85 -10.85
C ILE A 5 -0.44 -3.96 -9.93
N GLU A 6 -1.23 -5.00 -9.76
CA GLU A 6 -0.85 -6.14 -8.95
C GLU A 6 -0.36 -7.31 -9.81
N ILE A 7 0.89 -7.74 -9.61
CA ILE A 7 1.44 -8.96 -10.20
C ILE A 7 0.96 -10.15 -9.36
N LYS A 8 -0.07 -10.83 -9.88
CA LYS A 8 -0.70 -12.01 -9.25
C LYS A 8 0.15 -13.27 -9.36
N GLN A 9 0.92 -13.41 -10.43
CA GLN A 9 1.63 -14.64 -10.79
C GLN A 9 3.08 -14.59 -10.30
N ALA A 10 3.55 -15.67 -9.68
CA ALA A 10 4.95 -15.83 -9.30
C ALA A 10 5.80 -16.58 -10.35
N ASP A 11 5.19 -17.52 -11.08
CA ASP A 11 5.83 -18.33 -12.10
C ASP A 11 4.87 -18.70 -13.25
N PRO A 12 5.31 -18.62 -14.53
CA PRO A 12 6.49 -17.90 -14.99
C PRO A 12 6.52 -16.42 -14.58
N PRO A 13 7.72 -15.82 -14.42
CA PRO A 13 7.87 -14.41 -14.10
C PRO A 13 7.34 -13.51 -15.22
N MET A 14 6.77 -12.36 -14.84
CA MET A 14 6.22 -11.35 -15.76
C MET A 14 6.71 -9.92 -15.46
N GLU A 15 7.59 -9.77 -14.46
CA GLU A 15 8.12 -8.48 -13.99
C GLU A 15 8.84 -7.74 -15.12
N ALA A 16 9.61 -8.45 -15.96
CA ALA A 16 10.32 -7.86 -17.09
C ALA A 16 9.38 -7.28 -18.14
N GLN A 17 8.34 -8.03 -18.51
CA GLN A 17 7.36 -7.62 -19.51
C GLN A 17 6.55 -6.41 -19.03
N LEU A 18 6.15 -6.39 -17.76
CA LEU A 18 5.49 -5.22 -17.18
C LEU A 18 6.43 -4.02 -17.15
N TRP A 19 7.70 -4.20 -16.78
CA TRP A 19 8.67 -3.13 -16.74
C TRP A 19 8.94 -2.50 -18.12
N GLU A 20 9.07 -3.33 -19.16
CA GLU A 20 9.17 -2.87 -20.54
C GLU A 20 7.97 -2.04 -20.96
N LEU A 21 6.75 -2.45 -20.59
CA LEU A 21 5.54 -1.69 -20.88
C LEU A 21 5.54 -0.34 -20.15
N ILE A 22 5.88 -0.31 -18.86
CA ILE A 22 5.94 0.94 -18.09
C ILE A 22 6.90 1.93 -18.75
N GLN A 23 8.12 1.49 -19.08
CA GLN A 23 9.12 2.33 -19.74
C GLN A 23 8.66 2.79 -21.13
N ARG A 24 8.07 1.89 -21.92
CA ARG A 24 7.57 2.21 -23.26
C ARG A 24 6.51 3.30 -23.24
N TYR A 25 5.68 3.37 -22.19
CA TYR A 25 4.61 4.35 -22.04
C TYR A 25 4.98 5.54 -21.14
N GLY A 26 6.25 5.66 -20.70
CA GLY A 26 6.70 6.70 -19.77
C GLY A 26 5.81 6.78 -18.53
N ALA A 27 5.45 5.63 -17.96
CA ALA A 27 4.43 5.51 -16.92
C ALA A 27 5.00 5.38 -15.51
N GLU A 28 6.31 5.51 -15.34
CA GLU A 28 7.03 5.37 -14.07
C GLU A 28 6.38 6.17 -12.93
N ASP A 29 6.11 7.47 -13.17
CA ASP A 29 5.59 8.39 -12.14
C ASP A 29 4.09 8.22 -11.83
N ARG A 30 3.40 7.32 -12.54
CA ARG A 30 1.94 7.13 -12.41
C ARG A 30 1.54 5.68 -12.16
N VAL A 31 2.49 4.79 -11.95
CA VAL A 31 2.23 3.38 -11.64
C VAL A 31 2.74 3.08 -10.24
N LEU A 32 1.92 2.37 -9.48
CA LEU A 32 2.36 1.64 -8.30
C LEU A 32 2.24 0.14 -8.58
N VAL A 33 3.31 -0.61 -8.36
CA VAL A 33 3.32 -2.07 -8.54
C VAL A 33 3.25 -2.79 -7.19
N ALA A 34 2.36 -3.77 -7.12
CA ALA A 34 2.11 -4.59 -5.95
C ALA A 34 2.23 -6.08 -6.24
N SER A 35 2.49 -6.89 -5.21
CA SER A 35 2.35 -8.35 -5.28
C SER A 35 2.22 -8.93 -3.87
N PHE A 36 1.42 -9.98 -3.72
CA PHE A 36 1.39 -10.79 -2.50
C PHE A 36 2.58 -11.75 -2.37
N HIS A 37 3.38 -11.92 -3.42
CA HIS A 37 4.55 -12.79 -3.41
C HIS A 37 5.81 -11.98 -3.11
N GLY A 38 6.40 -12.17 -1.93
CA GLY A 38 7.63 -11.48 -1.54
C GLY A 38 8.80 -11.68 -2.52
N THR A 39 8.86 -12.83 -3.19
CA THR A 39 9.84 -13.11 -4.26
C THR A 39 9.64 -12.24 -5.50
N VAL A 40 8.38 -12.02 -5.91
CA VAL A 40 8.01 -11.12 -7.02
C VAL A 40 8.33 -9.68 -6.67
N ALA A 41 7.96 -9.23 -5.46
CA ALA A 41 8.28 -7.89 -4.97
C ALA A 41 9.81 -7.64 -4.94
N LYS A 42 10.60 -8.64 -4.54
CA LYS A 42 12.06 -8.57 -4.60
C LYS A 42 12.57 -8.45 -6.04
N ARG A 43 12.16 -9.34 -6.94
CA ARG A 43 12.56 -9.31 -8.36
C ARG A 43 12.18 -7.98 -9.02
N TRP A 44 11.00 -7.46 -8.71
CA TRP A 44 10.57 -6.15 -9.19
C TRP A 44 11.52 -5.04 -8.75
N ARG A 45 11.89 -4.98 -7.47
CA ARG A 45 12.86 -3.99 -6.99
C ARG A 45 14.24 -4.16 -7.60
N ASP A 46 14.73 -5.39 -7.76
CA ASP A 46 16.01 -5.64 -8.43
C ASP A 46 16.00 -5.13 -9.88
N LEU A 47 14.83 -5.10 -10.53
CA LEU A 47 14.64 -4.70 -11.92
C LEU A 47 14.37 -3.20 -12.11
N ALA A 48 13.45 -2.62 -11.34
CA ALA A 48 12.95 -1.26 -11.50
C ALA A 48 13.59 -0.24 -10.53
N GLY A 49 14.23 -0.71 -9.45
CA GLY A 49 14.73 0.15 -8.38
C GLY A 49 13.65 1.07 -7.82
N ASP A 50 14.01 2.31 -7.52
CA ASP A 50 13.11 3.35 -7.00
C ASP A 50 12.39 4.13 -8.12
N ARG A 51 12.44 3.66 -9.37
CA ARG A 51 11.80 4.36 -10.52
C ARG A 51 10.29 4.20 -10.56
N VAL A 52 9.73 3.21 -9.86
CA VAL A 52 8.29 2.94 -9.82
C VAL A 52 7.90 2.71 -8.38
N ALA A 53 6.81 3.35 -7.95
CA ALA A 53 6.30 3.16 -6.60
C ALA A 53 5.94 1.68 -6.35
N THR A 54 6.17 1.16 -5.16
CA THR A 54 5.88 -0.23 -4.79
C THR A 54 5.07 -0.38 -3.52
N SER A 55 4.24 -1.42 -3.45
CA SER A 55 3.61 -1.82 -2.19
C SER A 55 4.56 -2.67 -1.35
N ALA A 56 4.57 -2.46 -0.04
CA ALA A 56 5.31 -3.28 0.90
C ALA A 56 4.63 -4.65 1.15
N PRO A 57 5.40 -5.76 1.14
CA PRO A 57 4.96 -7.03 1.69
C PRO A 57 4.65 -6.93 3.19
N VAL A 58 3.78 -7.80 3.70
CA VAL A 58 3.39 -7.83 5.12
C VAL A 58 4.60 -8.02 6.04
N GLU A 59 5.63 -8.77 5.62
CA GLU A 59 6.84 -8.99 6.43
C GLU A 59 7.59 -7.69 6.73
N HIS A 60 7.55 -6.72 5.81
CA HIS A 60 8.20 -5.42 6.01
C HIS A 60 7.47 -4.58 7.07
N MET A 61 6.17 -4.83 7.32
CA MET A 61 5.43 -4.14 8.38
C MET A 61 5.98 -4.48 9.78
N TYR A 62 6.43 -5.72 10.00
CA TYR A 62 7.05 -6.10 11.29
C TYR A 62 8.37 -5.36 11.53
N LEU A 63 9.18 -5.18 10.48
CA LEU A 63 10.41 -4.40 10.57
C LEU A 63 10.12 -2.94 10.90
N VAL A 64 9.13 -2.33 10.24
CA VAL A 64 8.71 -0.95 10.51
C VAL A 64 8.20 -0.81 11.95
N ALA A 65 7.37 -1.76 12.41
CA ALA A 65 6.86 -1.77 13.77
C ALA A 65 7.97 -1.89 14.82
N ALA A 66 9.00 -2.71 14.56
CA ALA A 66 10.16 -2.84 15.43
C ALA A 66 10.95 -1.52 15.52
N HIS A 67 11.26 -0.88 14.39
CA HIS A 67 11.97 0.40 14.37
C HIS A 67 11.19 1.50 15.10
N TYR A 68 9.88 1.57 14.87
CA TYR A 68 9.00 2.52 15.55
C TYR A 68 8.94 2.29 17.06
N LEU A 69 8.82 1.04 17.50
CA LEU A 69 8.79 0.68 18.93
C LEU A 69 10.11 0.96 19.63
N SER A 70 11.23 0.86 18.91
CA SER A 70 12.55 1.19 19.42
C SER A 70 12.89 2.68 19.33
N HIS A 71 11.97 3.53 18.85
CA HIS A 71 12.23 4.95 18.56
C HIS A 71 13.41 5.17 17.59
N LEU A 72 13.66 4.19 16.72
CA LEU A 72 14.68 4.20 15.66
C LEU A 72 14.03 4.36 14.28
N ASP A 73 12.81 4.88 14.22
CA ASP A 73 12.06 5.13 12.98
C ASP A 73 12.83 6.03 12.00
N ARG A 74 13.66 6.96 12.50
CA ARG A 74 14.51 7.82 11.66
C ARG A 74 15.67 7.09 10.98
N LEU A 75 16.01 5.88 11.43
CA LEU A 75 17.04 5.03 10.79
C LEU A 75 16.42 4.08 9.75
N TYR A 76 15.09 4.04 9.66
CA TYR A 76 14.40 3.22 8.68
C TYR A 76 14.30 3.97 7.36
N ALA A 77 14.99 3.47 6.33
CA ALA A 77 14.76 3.87 4.96
C ALA A 77 13.65 2.94 4.39
N PRO A 78 12.42 3.44 4.18
CA PRO A 78 11.36 2.63 3.59
C PRO A 78 11.80 2.23 2.19
N ALA A 79 11.83 0.94 1.93
CA ALA A 79 12.15 0.41 0.61
C ALA A 79 10.88 0.18 -0.24
N HIS A 80 9.77 0.81 0.16
CA HIS A 80 8.42 0.71 -0.40
C HIS A 80 7.63 1.99 -0.10
N ASP A 81 6.67 2.31 -0.96
CA ASP A 81 5.96 3.59 -0.96
C ASP A 81 4.58 3.51 -0.31
N ALA A 82 3.96 2.32 -0.30
CA ALA A 82 2.66 2.12 0.31
C ALA A 82 2.51 0.78 1.04
N PHE A 83 1.80 0.78 2.16
CA PHE A 83 1.20 -0.42 2.75
C PHE A 83 -0.16 -0.66 2.12
N GLN A 84 -0.38 -1.84 1.53
CA GLN A 84 -1.69 -2.29 1.08
C GLN A 84 -2.21 -3.38 2.02
N VAL A 85 -3.13 -3.01 2.92
CA VAL A 85 -3.51 -3.82 4.10
C VAL A 85 -5.01 -4.06 4.19
N PRO A 86 -5.43 -5.17 4.83
CA PRO A 86 -6.79 -5.26 5.34
C PRO A 86 -6.96 -4.35 6.56
N VAL A 87 -8.19 -4.13 6.99
CA VAL A 87 -8.49 -3.57 8.33
C VAL A 87 -7.89 -4.43 9.43
N ALA A 88 -7.99 -5.76 9.30
CA ALA A 88 -7.41 -6.71 10.23
C ALA A 88 -7.03 -8.03 9.54
N GLN A 89 -6.02 -8.71 10.08
CA GLN A 89 -5.56 -10.02 9.61
C GLN A 89 -5.35 -10.97 10.79
N LYS A 90 -5.73 -12.24 10.61
CA LYS A 90 -5.41 -13.30 11.57
C LYS A 90 -3.95 -13.73 11.43
N ALA A 91 -3.26 -13.83 12.56
CA ALA A 91 -1.92 -14.39 12.70
C ALA A 91 -1.96 -15.47 13.80
N GLY A 92 -2.30 -16.70 13.40
CA GLY A 92 -2.57 -17.80 14.34
C GLY A 92 -3.76 -17.47 15.26
N PRO A 93 -3.61 -17.51 16.59
CA PRO A 93 -4.68 -17.18 17.54
C PRO A 93 -4.91 -15.66 17.71
N LEU A 94 -4.03 -14.82 17.17
CA LEU A 94 -4.09 -13.37 17.32
C LEU A 94 -4.75 -12.71 16.10
N THR A 95 -5.47 -11.61 16.33
CA THR A 95 -5.95 -10.71 15.28
C THR A 95 -5.13 -9.43 15.32
N VAL A 96 -4.38 -9.17 14.24
CA VAL A 96 -3.64 -7.92 14.05
C VAL A 96 -4.55 -6.92 13.37
N ARG A 97 -4.73 -5.75 13.98
CA ARG A 97 -5.49 -4.63 13.42
C ARG A 97 -4.55 -3.60 12.81
N PHE A 98 -4.81 -3.22 11.57
CA PHE A 98 -4.07 -2.18 10.86
C PHE A 98 -4.84 -0.86 10.81
N ASP A 99 -6.10 -0.83 11.24
CA ASP A 99 -6.94 0.36 11.34
C ASP A 99 -6.83 1.04 12.72
N THR A 100 -5.61 1.16 13.23
CA THR A 100 -5.35 1.85 14.51
C THR A 100 -4.61 3.15 14.26
N GLU A 101 -4.90 4.18 15.05
CA GLU A 101 -4.16 5.44 14.96
C GLU A 101 -2.65 5.23 15.12
N ARG A 102 -2.25 4.25 15.96
CA ARG A 102 -0.84 3.91 16.15
C ARG A 102 -0.19 3.38 14.86
N PHE A 103 -0.89 2.54 14.11
CA PHE A 103 -0.40 2.03 12.84
C PHE A 103 -0.28 3.15 11.80
N LEU A 104 -1.29 4.00 11.68
CA LEU A 104 -1.28 5.11 10.72
C LEU A 104 -0.20 6.14 11.05
N ARG A 105 -0.04 6.51 12.33
CA ARG A 105 1.08 7.37 12.78
C ARG A 105 2.45 6.75 12.54
N MET A 106 2.57 5.43 12.68
CA MET A 106 3.82 4.73 12.37
C MET A 106 4.14 4.86 10.89
N ALA A 107 3.17 4.57 10.01
CA ALA A 107 3.33 4.66 8.56
C ALA A 107 3.65 6.10 8.12
N GLU A 108 2.98 7.10 8.69
CA GLU A 108 3.25 8.52 8.47
C GLU A 108 4.69 8.90 8.86
N ARG A 109 5.18 8.45 10.03
CA ARG A 109 6.55 8.75 10.49
C ARG A 109 7.64 8.21 9.58
N VAL A 110 7.37 7.10 8.90
CA VAL A 110 8.29 6.51 7.93
C VAL A 110 7.97 6.91 6.49
N ASN A 111 7.07 7.87 6.27
CA ASN A 111 6.68 8.37 4.94
C ASN A 111 6.18 7.26 3.99
N VAL A 112 5.35 6.35 4.51
CA VAL A 112 4.73 5.27 3.72
C VAL A 112 3.22 5.46 3.72
N ALA A 113 2.61 5.55 2.53
CA ALA A 113 1.16 5.68 2.38
C ALA A 113 0.44 4.42 2.89
N VAL A 114 -0.80 4.56 3.35
CA VAL A 114 -1.62 3.40 3.78
C VAL A 114 -2.87 3.31 2.93
N HIS A 115 -3.00 2.20 2.21
CA HIS A 115 -4.15 1.86 1.40
C HIS A 115 -4.86 0.64 1.99
N TYR A 116 -6.16 0.76 2.25
CA TYR A 116 -6.97 -0.38 2.70
C TYR A 116 -7.64 -1.05 1.52
N TRP A 117 -7.51 -2.37 1.41
CA TRP A 117 -8.16 -3.11 0.34
C TRP A 117 -9.53 -3.67 0.73
N THR A 118 -10.40 -3.72 -0.29
CA THR A 118 -11.79 -4.19 -0.27
C THR A 118 -12.63 -3.56 0.85
N ILE A 119 -12.79 -2.24 0.78
CA ILE A 119 -13.73 -1.50 1.64
C ILE A 119 -14.90 -1.06 0.78
N ASN A 120 -16.09 -1.60 1.06
CA ASN A 120 -17.29 -1.41 0.24
C ASN A 120 -18.41 -0.65 0.96
N ASP A 121 -18.26 -0.45 2.27
CA ASP A 121 -19.19 0.26 3.14
C ASP A 121 -18.79 1.73 3.31
N GLU A 122 -19.75 2.66 3.17
CA GLU A 122 -19.48 4.11 3.22
C GLU A 122 -19.05 4.58 4.61
N ASP A 123 -19.60 3.99 5.67
CA ASP A 123 -19.26 4.37 7.05
C ASP A 123 -17.84 3.90 7.41
N GLU A 124 -17.47 2.71 6.96
CA GLU A 124 -16.10 2.19 7.06
C GLU A 124 -15.11 3.05 6.25
N MET A 125 -15.47 3.45 5.02
CA MET A 125 -14.66 4.39 4.22
C MET A 125 -14.45 5.71 4.98
N ARG A 126 -15.52 6.30 5.51
CA ARG A 126 -15.46 7.56 6.24
C ARG A 126 -14.57 7.47 7.46
N ARG A 127 -14.75 6.42 8.27
CA ARG A 127 -13.91 6.17 9.46
C ARG A 127 -12.44 6.00 9.08
N LEU A 128 -12.11 5.22 8.04
CA LEU A 128 -10.72 5.00 7.63
C LEU A 128 -10.06 6.30 7.12
N TYR A 129 -10.75 7.08 6.29
CA TYR A 129 -10.23 8.37 5.84
C TYR A 129 -10.01 9.34 7.00
N GLN A 130 -10.97 9.45 7.92
CA GLN A 130 -10.82 10.27 9.12
C GLN A 130 -9.68 9.81 10.03
N LEU A 131 -9.35 8.52 10.04
CA LEU A 131 -8.23 7.97 10.79
C LEU A 131 -6.86 8.30 10.15
N GLY A 132 -6.84 8.68 8.87
CA GLY A 132 -5.63 9.01 8.12
C GLY A 132 -5.26 8.01 7.01
N ALA A 133 -6.19 7.18 6.55
CA ALA A 133 -5.97 6.36 5.36
C ALA A 133 -5.69 7.24 4.13
N HIS A 134 -4.67 6.89 3.35
CA HIS A 134 -4.29 7.62 2.14
C HIS A 134 -5.07 7.16 0.91
N GLY A 135 -5.60 5.92 0.96
CA GLY A 135 -6.35 5.34 -0.14
C GLY A 135 -7.21 4.16 0.29
N ILE A 136 -8.21 3.88 -0.51
CA ILE A 136 -9.09 2.73 -0.38
C ILE A 136 -9.22 2.05 -1.74
N ILE A 137 -9.08 0.73 -1.76
CA ILE A 137 -9.41 -0.10 -2.91
C ILE A 137 -10.83 -0.64 -2.68
N THR A 138 -11.73 -0.35 -3.60
CA THR A 138 -13.18 -0.62 -3.47
C THR A 138 -13.77 -1.11 -4.77
N ASP A 139 -14.83 -1.90 -4.68
CA ASP A 139 -15.67 -2.28 -5.82
C ASP A 139 -16.69 -1.17 -6.18
N TYR A 140 -16.84 -0.17 -5.29
CA TYR A 140 -17.82 0.92 -5.40
C TYR A 140 -17.15 2.29 -5.46
N PRO A 141 -16.45 2.63 -6.58
CA PRO A 141 -15.72 3.88 -6.71
C PRO A 141 -16.62 5.12 -6.64
N ASP A 142 -17.89 5.00 -7.03
CA ASP A 142 -18.92 6.04 -6.91
C ASP A 142 -19.17 6.42 -5.44
N ARG A 143 -19.27 5.43 -4.55
CA ARG A 143 -19.41 5.64 -3.10
C ARG A 143 -18.17 6.28 -2.50
N ALA A 144 -16.98 5.81 -2.88
CA ALA A 144 -15.73 6.40 -2.41
C ALA A 144 -15.60 7.87 -2.83
N VAL A 145 -15.98 8.23 -4.07
CA VAL A 145 -15.98 9.63 -4.54
C VAL A 145 -16.97 10.48 -3.74
N LYS A 146 -18.17 9.97 -3.46
CA LYS A 146 -19.15 10.65 -2.60
C LYS A 146 -18.57 10.92 -1.21
N VAL A 147 -18.03 9.91 -0.55
CA VAL A 147 -17.45 10.03 0.80
C VAL A 147 -16.28 11.02 0.82
N LEU A 148 -15.40 10.99 -0.18
CA LEU A 148 -14.28 11.93 -0.28
C LEU A 148 -14.75 13.39 -0.39
N ARG A 149 -15.82 13.64 -1.16
CA ARG A 149 -16.41 14.99 -1.28
C ARG A 149 -17.07 15.45 0.01
N GLU A 150 -17.81 14.58 0.68
CA GLU A 150 -18.43 14.88 1.97
C GLU A 150 -17.39 15.24 3.05
N LEU A 151 -16.22 14.60 3.00
CA LEU A 151 -15.09 14.89 3.88
C LEU A 151 -14.22 16.08 3.45
N GLY A 152 -14.48 16.69 2.28
CA GLY A 152 -13.65 17.76 1.73
C GLY A 152 -12.24 17.30 1.32
N LEU A 153 -12.04 16.00 1.09
CA LEU A 153 -10.78 15.40 0.65
C LEU A 153 -10.64 15.36 -0.88
N ARG A 154 -11.69 15.77 -1.60
CA ARG A 154 -11.72 15.83 -3.06
C ARG A 154 -12.75 16.84 -3.53
N ASP A 155 -12.37 17.64 -4.53
CA ASP A 155 -13.24 18.58 -5.25
C ASP A 155 -14.26 17.89 -6.20
#